data_AF-A0A0U3PN63-F1
#
_entry.id   AF-A0A0U3PN63-F1
#
_cell.length_a   1.000
_cell.length_b   1.000
_cell.length_c   1.000
_cell.angle_alpha   90.00
_cell.angle_beta   90.00
_cell.angle_gamma   90.00
#
_symmetry.space_group_name_H-M   'P 1'
#
loop_
_entity.id
_entity.type
_entity.pdbx_description
1 polymer ?
#
loop_
_entity_poly.entity_id
_entity_poly.type
_entity_poly.pdbx_seq_one_letter_code
_entity_poly.pdbx_strand_id
1 'polypeptide(L)'
;MDALSQSPADVTLESLKAEIRSRRQEFHQLRHIPIDIVRQFQAIGIYRAFVPERFGGNALSPAAFCRLIEDIASADASAGWVASFGVSATYL
;
A
#
# COMPACT_ATOMS: atom_id res chain seq x y z
N MET A 1 21.57 -24.65 -5.04
CA MET A 1 20.39 -23.90 -5.52
C MET A 1 19.61 -23.52 -4.28
N ASP A 2 20.09 -22.50 -3.57
CA ASP A 2 19.47 -21.99 -2.35
C ASP A 2 19.72 -20.48 -2.35
N ALA A 3 18.75 -19.75 -2.89
CA ALA A 3 18.77 -18.31 -3.01
C ALA A 3 17.33 -17.79 -2.98
N LEU A 4 16.65 -18.01 -1.85
CA LEU A 4 15.44 -17.27 -1.48
C LEU A 4 15.71 -16.30 -0.32
N SER A 5 16.99 -15.99 -0.08
CA SER A 5 17.43 -14.94 0.85
C SER A 5 17.18 -13.56 0.25
N GLN A 6 16.06 -12.96 0.66
CA GLN A 6 15.93 -11.56 1.10
C GLN A 6 14.44 -11.22 1.30
N SER A 7 13.97 -11.20 2.54
CA SER A 7 12.78 -10.39 2.86
C SER A 7 13.17 -8.92 2.64
N PRO A 8 12.41 -8.14 1.83
CA PRO A 8 12.70 -6.73 1.67
C PRO A 8 12.67 -6.09 3.07
N ALA A 9 13.71 -5.33 3.40
CA ALA A 9 13.82 -4.62 4.67
C ALA A 9 12.49 -3.91 5.00
N ASP A 10 11.97 -4.12 6.21
CA ASP A 10 10.66 -3.69 6.73
C ASP A 10 10.21 -2.33 6.18
N VAL A 11 9.47 -2.33 5.05
CA VAL A 11 8.72 -1.15 4.64
C VAL A 11 7.57 -1.02 5.61
N THR A 12 7.73 -0.14 6.59
CA THR A 12 6.66 0.17 7.53
C THR A 12 5.67 1.14 6.89
N LEU A 13 4.42 1.12 7.37
CA LEU A 13 3.43 2.12 6.96
C LEU A 13 3.92 3.55 7.24
N GLU A 14 4.62 3.77 8.35
CA GLU A 14 5.15 5.08 8.72
C GLU A 14 6.27 5.57 7.79
N SER A 15 7.22 4.71 7.42
CA SER A 15 8.27 5.07 6.47
C SER A 15 7.68 5.38 5.09
N LEU A 16 6.70 4.58 4.64
CA LEU A 16 6.01 4.83 3.36
C LEU A 16 5.23 6.15 3.39
N LYS A 17 4.54 6.47 4.49
CA LYS A 17 3.87 7.77 4.67
C LYS A 17 4.85 8.93 4.66
N ALA A 18 6.03 8.79 5.27
CA ALA A 18 7.07 9.81 5.24
C ALA A 18 7.59 10.04 3.81
N GLU A 19 7.83 8.96 3.06
CA GLU A 19 8.23 9.02 1.66
C GLU A 19 7.15 9.72 0.81
N ILE A 20 5.90 9.28 0.91
CA ILE A 20 4.74 9.90 0.24
C ILE A 20 4.71 11.41 0.51
N ARG A 21 4.83 11.82 1.78
CA ARG A 21 4.81 13.25 2.16
C ARG A 21 5.92 14.05 1.47
N SER A 22 7.13 13.48 1.37
CA SER A 22 8.29 14.12 0.73
C SER A 22 8.14 14.23 -0.79
N ARG A 23 7.40 13.31 -1.42
CA ARG A 23 7.24 13.22 -2.88
C ARG A 23 5.93 13.82 -3.41
N ARG A 24 5.10 14.45 -2.57
CA ARG A 24 3.83 15.06 -2.98
C ARG A 24 3.94 15.97 -4.21
N GLN A 25 4.98 16.78 -4.29
CA GLN A 25 5.18 17.67 -5.44
C GLN A 25 5.40 16.90 -6.75
N GLU A 26 6.13 15.77 -6.71
CA GLU A 26 6.31 14.86 -7.85
C GLU A 26 4.94 14.32 -8.29
N PHE A 27 4.09 13.88 -7.36
CA PHE A 27 2.78 13.30 -7.68
C PHE A 27 1.88 14.33 -8.38
N HIS A 28 1.89 15.58 -7.90
CA HIS A 28 1.14 16.67 -8.52
C HIS A 28 1.63 17.00 -9.94
N GLN A 29 2.94 16.96 -10.17
CA GLN A 29 3.54 17.17 -11.49
C GLN A 29 3.22 16.03 -12.46
N LEU A 30 3.37 14.78 -12.00
CA LEU A 30 3.09 13.57 -12.78
C LEU A 30 1.59 13.37 -13.07
N ARG A 31 0.72 13.93 -12.23
CA ARG A 31 -0.75 13.75 -12.29
C ARG A 31 -1.20 12.30 -12.06
N HIS A 32 -0.34 11.48 -11.45
CA HIS A 32 -0.64 10.13 -11.00
C HIS A 32 0.28 9.74 -9.84
N ILE A 33 -0.07 8.65 -9.14
CA ILE A 33 0.81 8.06 -8.12
C ILE A 33 1.92 7.26 -8.83
N PRO A 34 3.20 7.45 -8.47
CA PRO A 34 4.30 6.66 -9.02
C PRO A 34 4.12 5.15 -8.78
N ILE A 35 4.51 4.34 -9.76
CA ILE A 35 4.31 2.88 -9.74
C ILE A 35 5.08 2.21 -8.59
N ASP A 36 6.19 2.78 -8.16
CA ASP A 36 6.98 2.27 -7.05
C ASP A 36 6.27 2.46 -5.70
N ILE A 37 5.51 3.55 -5.51
CA ILE A 37 4.62 3.71 -4.34
C ILE A 37 3.53 2.63 -4.34
N VAL A 38 2.95 2.31 -5.50
CA VAL A 38 1.97 1.22 -5.64
C VAL A 38 2.58 -0.14 -5.31
N ARG A 39 3.81 -0.41 -5.74
CA ARG A 39 4.54 -1.63 -5.37
C ARG A 39 4.79 -1.73 -3.87
N GLN A 40 5.06 -0.60 -3.20
CA GLN A 40 5.19 -0.57 -1.74
C GLN A 40 3.84 -0.87 -1.05
N PHE A 41 2.71 -0.34 -1.54
CA PHE A 41 1.38 -0.73 -1.05
C PHE A 41 1.11 -2.23 -1.21
N GLN A 42 1.53 -2.82 -2.32
CA GLN A 42 1.43 -4.26 -2.56
C GLN A 42 2.29 -5.06 -1.57
N ALA A 43 3.52 -4.61 -1.31
CA ALA A 43 4.46 -5.26 -0.40
C ALA A 43 3.95 -5.28 1.06
N ILE A 44 3.36 -4.18 1.53
CA ILE A 44 2.77 -4.11 2.89
C ILE A 44 1.36 -4.74 2.97
N GLY A 45 0.83 -5.24 1.85
CA GLY A 45 -0.40 -6.02 1.81
C GLY A 45 -1.71 -5.21 1.76
N ILE A 46 -1.69 -3.93 1.37
CA ILE A 46 -2.91 -3.11 1.23
C ILE A 46 -3.93 -3.80 0.30
N TYR A 47 -3.48 -4.30 -0.86
CA TYR A 47 -4.36 -4.86 -1.87
C TYR A 47 -4.85 -6.29 -1.58
N ARG A 48 -4.37 -6.90 -0.50
CA ARG A 48 -4.86 -8.17 0.03
C ARG A 48 -5.55 -8.02 1.38
N ALA A 49 -5.91 -6.79 1.75
CA ALA A 49 -6.53 -6.45 3.02
C ALA A 49 -7.74 -7.34 3.34
N PHE A 50 -8.64 -7.54 2.38
CA PHE A 50 -9.86 -8.34 2.57
C PHE A 50 -9.72 -9.82 2.16
N VAL A 51 -8.57 -10.22 1.61
CA VAL A 51 -8.35 -11.62 1.21
C VAL A 51 -8.31 -12.49 2.48
N PRO A 52 -9.05 -13.62 2.53
CA PRO A 52 -8.99 -14.53 3.67
C PRO A 52 -7.56 -15.03 3.94
N GLU A 53 -7.23 -15.26 5.21
CA GLU A 53 -5.90 -15.74 5.64
C GLU A 53 -5.50 -17.05 4.96
N ARG A 54 -6.46 -17.98 4.75
CA ARG A 54 -6.22 -19.25 4.04
C ARG A 54 -5.75 -19.09 2.60
N PHE A 55 -5.88 -17.90 2.02
CA PHE A 55 -5.42 -17.54 0.68
C PHE A 55 -4.25 -16.52 0.74
N GLY A 56 -3.63 -16.33 1.90
CA GLY A 56 -2.46 -15.46 2.07
C GLY A 56 -2.78 -13.97 2.23
N GLY A 57 -4.02 -13.62 2.59
CA GLY A 57 -4.44 -12.25 2.88
C GLY A 57 -4.53 -11.91 4.37
N ASN A 58 -5.00 -10.69 4.67
CA ASN A 58 -5.02 -10.14 6.03
C ASN A 58 -6.39 -10.20 6.73
N ALA A 59 -7.45 -10.59 6.01
CA ALA A 59 -8.82 -10.67 6.51
C ALA A 59 -9.28 -9.45 7.36
N LEU A 60 -8.86 -8.24 6.98
CA LEU A 60 -9.20 -7.02 7.70
C LEU A 60 -10.71 -6.77 7.68
N SER A 61 -11.23 -6.27 8.80
CA SER A 61 -12.61 -5.78 8.83
C SER A 61 -12.75 -4.50 7.99
N PRO A 62 -13.93 -4.20 7.43
CA PRO A 62 -14.17 -2.95 6.71
C PRO A 62 -13.77 -1.70 7.50
N ALA A 63 -14.06 -1.68 8.81
CA ALA A 63 -13.70 -0.56 9.67
C ALA A 63 -12.17 -0.42 9.87
N ALA A 64 -11.44 -1.53 9.96
CA ALA A 64 -9.98 -1.50 10.03
C ALA A 64 -9.36 -1.03 8.71
N PHE A 65 -9.92 -1.45 7.58
CA PHE A 65 -9.49 -0.96 6.27
C PHE A 65 -9.76 0.54 6.09
N CYS A 66 -10.93 1.05 6.47
CA CYS A 66 -11.19 2.50 6.41
C CYS A 66 -10.17 3.30 7.21
N ARG A 67 -9.84 2.89 8.44
CA ARG A 67 -8.81 3.54 9.26
C ARG A 67 -7.42 3.53 8.60
N LEU A 68 -7.07 2.42 7.94
CA LEU A 68 -5.82 2.32 7.19
C LEU A 68 -5.77 3.31 6.01
N ILE A 69 -6.88 3.44 5.27
CA ILE A 69 -6.97 4.40 4.15
C ILE A 69 -6.95 5.84 4.65
N GLU A 70 -7.65 6.15 5.75
CA GLU A 70 -7.60 7.47 6.40
C GLU A 70 -6.17 7.83 6.82
N ASP A 71 -5.43 6.85 7.36
CA ASP A 71 -4.04 7.06 7.78
C ASP A 71 -3.09 7.33 6.60
N ILE A 72 -3.26 6.61 5.49
CA ILE A 72 -2.52 6.89 4.24
C ILE A 72 -2.93 8.26 3.67
N ALA A 73 -4.23 8.56 3.66
CA ALA A 73 -4.75 9.83 3.15
C ALA A 73 -4.24 11.05 3.95
N SER A 74 -3.87 10.86 5.22
CA SER A 74 -3.22 11.89 6.03
C SER A 74 -1.84 12.31 5.49
N ALA A 75 -1.17 11.44 4.73
CA ALA A 75 0.09 11.74 4.07
C ALA A 75 -0.15 12.41 2.71
N ASP A 76 -1.05 11.86 1.90
CA ASP A 76 -1.48 12.40 0.61
C ASP A 76 -2.85 11.81 0.20
N ALA A 77 -3.78 12.67 -0.20
CA ALA A 77 -5.15 12.26 -0.52
C ALA A 77 -5.23 11.37 -1.77
N SER A 78 -4.41 11.63 -2.79
CA SER A 78 -4.39 10.83 -4.02
C SER A 78 -3.80 9.44 -3.75
N ALA A 79 -2.78 9.35 -2.91
CA ALA A 79 -2.20 8.08 -2.47
C ALA A 79 -3.21 7.27 -1.65
N GLY A 80 -3.96 7.91 -0.73
CA GLY A 80 -5.05 7.28 0.00
C GLY A 80 -6.15 6.74 -0.93
N TRP A 81 -6.55 7.51 -1.94
CA TRP A 81 -7.50 7.06 -2.96
C TRP A 81 -6.98 5.83 -3.72
N VAL A 82 -5.73 5.83 -4.18
CA VAL A 82 -5.12 4.69 -4.90
C VAL A 82 -4.96 3.46 -4.00
N ALA A 83 -4.65 3.63 -2.72
CA ALA A 83 -4.62 2.55 -1.74
C ALA A 83 -6.03 1.95 -1.50
N SER A 84 -7.09 2.76 -1.58
CA SER A 84 -8.47 2.35 -1.29
C SER A 84 -9.03 1.30 -2.26
N PHE A 85 -8.37 1.04 -3.39
CA PHE A 85 -8.78 0.01 -4.33
C PHE A 85 -8.71 -1.42 -3.78
N GLY A 86 -8.26 -1.62 -2.53
CA GLY A 86 -8.72 -2.60 -1.50
C GLY A 86 -8.87 -4.09 -1.84
N VAL A 87 -9.46 -4.40 -2.99
CA VAL A 87 -9.42 -5.69 -3.66
C VAL A 87 -9.27 -5.41 -5.15
N SER A 88 -8.07 -5.64 -5.68
CA SER A 88 -7.94 -5.82 -7.12
C SER A 88 -7.58 -7.28 -7.35
N ALA A 89 -8.61 -8.08 -7.68
CA ALA A 89 -8.47 -9.51 -7.96
C ALA A 89 -7.51 -9.81 -9.14
N THR A 90 -7.07 -8.76 -9.84
CA THR A 90 -6.19 -8.80 -11.02
C THR A 90 -4.70 -8.60 -10.69
N TYR A 91 -4.31 -8.35 -9.42
CA TYR A 91 -2.90 -8.16 -9.03
C TYR A 91 -2.23 -9.41 -8.41
N LEU A 92 -2.82 -10.59 -8.65
CA LEU A 92 -2.17 -11.88 -8.37
C LEU A 92 -1.22 -12.27 -9.50
#